data_AF-A0A833E1G8-F1
#
_entry.id   AF-A0A833E1G8-F1
#
_cell.length_a   1.000
_cell.length_b   1.000
_cell.length_c   1.000
_cell.angle_alpha   90.00
_cell.angle_beta   90.00
_cell.angle_gamma   90.00
#
_symmetry.space_group_name_H-M   'P 1'
#
loop_
_entity.id
_entity.type
_entity.pdbx_description
1 polymer ?
#
loop_
_entity_poly.entity_id
_entity_poly.type
_entity_poly.pdbx_seq_one_letter_code
_entity_poly.pdbx_strand_id
1 'polypeptide(L)'
;MDPLSGFFSSLIWWLLFLYILLWPQMQYRQLQLMRARILQKLAKKRNSTVITMIHRQESIGLFGIPFYKFISIEDSEEILRAIRMAPKDKPIDLIIHTPGGLVLAATQIAKALKDHPAET
;
A
#
# COMPACT_ATOMS: atom_id res chain seq x y z
N MET A 1 40.32 -26.91 -18.82
CA MET A 1 39.58 -25.92 -18.01
C MET A 1 39.69 -26.35 -16.56
N ASP A 2 40.15 -25.48 -15.67
CA ASP A 2 40.38 -25.86 -14.26
C ASP A 2 39.03 -26.13 -13.57
N PRO A 3 38.80 -27.32 -12.97
CA PRO A 3 37.52 -27.69 -12.37
C PRO A 3 37.02 -26.69 -11.33
N LEU A 4 37.95 -26.06 -10.61
CA LEU A 4 37.68 -25.00 -9.64
C LEU A 4 37.07 -23.76 -10.31
N SER A 5 37.64 -23.32 -11.43
CA SER A 5 37.13 -22.17 -12.20
C SER A 5 35.70 -22.39 -12.73
N GLY A 6 35.37 -23.62 -13.13
CA GLY A 6 34.03 -24.00 -13.57
C GLY A 6 33.00 -24.01 -12.43
N PHE A 7 33.39 -24.48 -11.24
CA PHE A 7 32.54 -24.41 -10.06
C PHE A 7 32.24 -22.96 -9.66
N PHE A 8 33.27 -22.11 -9.56
CA PHE A 8 33.10 -20.69 -9.18
C PHE A 8 32.24 -19.92 -10.19
N SER A 9 32.45 -20.14 -11.49
CA SER A 9 31.64 -19.48 -12.52
C SER A 9 30.17 -19.90 -12.44
N SER A 10 29.89 -21.18 -12.20
CA SER A 10 28.51 -21.67 -12.00
C SER A 10 27.86 -21.07 -10.76
N LEU A 11 28.58 -20.96 -9.64
CA LEU A 11 28.07 -20.38 -8.40
C LEU A 11 27.72 -18.90 -8.57
N ILE A 12 28.60 -18.14 -9.23
CA ILE A 12 28.36 -16.72 -9.54
C ILE A 12 27.14 -16.55 -10.45
N TRP A 13 26.97 -17.43 -11.46
CA TRP A 13 25.80 -17.44 -12.33
C TRP A 13 24.50 -17.67 -11.56
N TRP A 14 24.47 -18.65 -10.66
CA TRP A 14 23.30 -18.94 -9.83
C TRP A 14 22.99 -17.82 -8.83
N LEU A 15 24.01 -17.21 -8.23
CA LEU A 15 23.83 -16.05 -7.35
C LEU A 15 23.28 -14.83 -8.11
N LEU A 16 23.79 -14.57 -9.32
CA LEU A 16 23.29 -13.49 -10.18
C LEU A 16 21.83 -13.75 -10.58
N PHE A 17 21.51 -14.99 -10.97
CA PHE A 17 20.15 -15.41 -11.29
C PHE A 17 19.21 -15.20 -10.10
N LEU A 18 19.60 -15.67 -8.91
CA LEU A 18 18.82 -15.50 -7.69
C LEU A 18 18.64 -14.01 -7.34
N TYR A 19 19.68 -13.20 -7.50
CA TYR A 19 19.60 -11.76 -7.27
C TYR A 19 18.58 -11.10 -8.21
N ILE A 20 18.64 -11.37 -9.52
CA ILE A 20 17.69 -10.82 -10.50
C ILE A 20 16.26 -11.29 -10.18
N LEU A 21 16.09 -12.54 -9.77
CA LEU A 21 14.79 -13.10 -9.39
C LEU A 21 14.19 -12.40 -8.15
N LEU A 22 15.02 -12.10 -7.14
CA LEU A 22 14.58 -11.47 -5.89
C LEU A 22 14.49 -9.94 -5.97
N TRP A 23 15.19 -9.32 -6.93
CA TRP A 23 15.30 -7.88 -7.07
C TRP A 23 13.94 -7.14 -7.14
N PRO A 24 12.95 -7.57 -7.95
CA PRO A 24 11.65 -6.91 -8.01
C PRO A 24 10.92 -6.90 -6.66
N GLN A 25 11.01 -8.00 -5.90
CA GLN A 25 10.38 -8.09 -4.58
C GLN A 25 11.04 -7.15 -3.57
N MET A 26 12.38 -7.01 -3.64
CA MET A 26 13.12 -6.06 -2.82
C MET A 26 12.74 -4.61 -3.15
N GLN A 27 12.60 -4.27 -4.44
CA GLN A 27 12.15 -2.94 -4.86
C GLN A 27 10.73 -2.64 -4.36
N TYR A 28 9.80 -3.58 -4.52
CA TYR A 28 8.43 -3.43 -4.04
C TYR A 28 8.38 -3.20 -2.52
N ARG A 29 9.12 -3.99 -1.75
CA ARG A 29 9.19 -3.82 -0.28
C ARG A 29 9.78 -2.47 0.11
N GLN A 30 10.82 -2.01 -0.58
CA GLN A 30 11.40 -0.68 -0.34
C GLN A 30 10.38 0.43 -0.61
N LEU A 31 9.61 0.34 -1.70
CA LEU A 31 8.56 1.30 -2.02
C LEU A 31 7.50 1.38 -0.91
N GLN A 32 7.06 0.23 -0.38
CA GLN A 32 6.08 0.23 0.72
C GLN A 32 6.63 0.88 1.99
N LEU A 33 7.89 0.63 2.33
CA LEU A 33 8.55 1.28 3.48
C LEU A 33 8.68 2.79 3.27
N MET A 34 8.99 3.24 2.06
CA MET A 34 9.05 4.67 1.74
C MET A 34 7.68 5.34 1.88
N ARG A 35 6.62 4.71 1.36
CA ARG A 35 5.23 5.20 1.52
C ARG A 35 4.86 5.30 3.00
N ALA A 36 5.10 4.26 3.79
CA ALA A 36 4.82 4.26 5.23
C ALA A 36 5.57 5.37 5.98
N ARG A 37 6.85 5.60 5.65
CA ARG A 37 7.64 6.69 6.24
C ARG A 37 7.09 8.06 5.91
N ILE A 38 6.64 8.28 4.68
CA ILE A 38 6.04 9.56 4.26
C ILE A 38 4.73 9.80 5.01
N LEU A 39 3.85 8.79 5.09
CA LEU A 39 2.60 8.89 5.83
C LEU A 39 2.83 9.16 7.32
N GLN A 40 3.82 8.51 7.93
CA GLN A 40 4.18 8.76 9.32
C GLN A 40 4.69 10.20 9.53
N LYS A 41 5.50 10.73 8.61
CA LYS A 41 5.96 12.13 8.66
C LYS A 41 4.79 13.09 8.53
N LEU A 42 3.85 12.82 7.63
CA LEU A 42 2.65 13.64 7.44
C LEU A 42 1.77 13.63 8.68
N ALA A 43 1.48 12.45 9.24
CA ALA A 43 0.69 12.28 10.46
C ALA A 43 1.29 13.06 11.64
N LYS A 44 2.62 12.98 11.82
CA LYS A 44 3.32 13.77 12.84
C LYS A 44 3.20 15.28 12.59
N LYS A 45 3.38 15.72 11.35
CA LYS A 45 3.32 17.15 10.98
C LYS A 45 1.92 17.74 11.17
N ARG A 46 0.87 16.97 10.87
CA ARG A 46 -0.53 17.37 10.96
C ARG A 46 -1.14 17.10 12.35
N ASN A 47 -0.43 16.38 13.23
CA ASN A 47 -0.94 15.82 14.47
C ASN A 47 -2.27 15.04 14.27
N SER A 48 -2.36 14.29 13.17
CA SER A 48 -3.55 13.59 12.72
C SER A 48 -3.29 12.11 12.52
N THR A 49 -4.36 11.32 12.45
CA THR A 49 -4.31 9.96 11.92
C THR A 49 -4.49 10.02 10.41
N VAL A 50 -3.43 9.73 9.66
CA VAL A 50 -3.49 9.71 8.19
C VAL A 50 -3.92 8.32 7.71
N ILE A 51 -5.03 8.28 6.99
CA ILE A 51 -5.57 7.07 6.35
C ILE A 51 -5.55 7.30 4.84
N THR A 52 -5.16 6.30 4.05
CA THR A 52 -5.12 6.42 2.58
C THR A 52 -5.97 5.36 1.92
N MET A 53 -6.83 5.76 1.00
CA MET A 53 -7.51 4.87 0.05
C MET A 53 -7.04 5.24 -1.37
N ILE A 54 -6.16 4.42 -1.93
CA ILE A 54 -5.55 4.69 -3.24
C ILE A 54 -5.78 3.49 -4.16
N HIS A 55 -6.69 3.66 -5.12
CA HIS A 55 -6.90 2.75 -6.25
C HIS A 55 -6.05 3.23 -7.42
N ARG A 56 -4.76 2.90 -7.38
CA ARG A 56 -3.87 3.13 -8.50
C ARG A 56 -3.99 1.99 -9.51
N GLN A 57 -4.11 2.35 -10.78
CA GLN A 57 -3.90 1.43 -11.89
C GLN A 57 -2.40 1.16 -12.02
N GLU A 58 -1.86 0.23 -11.23
CA GLU A 58 -0.54 -0.30 -11.50
C GLU A 58 -0.67 -1.36 -12.60
N SER A 59 0.10 -1.22 -13.68
CA SER A 59 0.10 -2.06 -14.87
C SER A 59 0.62 -3.49 -14.63
N ILE A 60 0.43 -4.02 -13.43
CA ILE A 60 0.87 -5.36 -13.05
C ILE A 60 -0.33 -6.30 -13.22
N GLY A 61 -0.84 -6.37 -14.43
CA GLY A 61 -1.70 -7.48 -14.82
C GLY A 61 -0.88 -8.61 -15.40
N LEU A 62 -1.36 -9.84 -15.22
CA LEU A 62 -0.89 -10.97 -16.00
C LEU A 62 -1.07 -10.63 -17.50
N PHE A 63 0.00 -10.74 -18.30
CA PHE A 63 0.00 -10.41 -19.74
C PHE A 63 -0.30 -8.95 -20.12
N GLY A 64 -0.12 -7.97 -19.22
CA GLY A 64 -0.25 -6.54 -19.57
C GLY A 64 -1.68 -6.01 -19.62
N ILE A 65 -2.66 -6.76 -19.12
CA ILE A 65 -4.06 -6.32 -19.02
C ILE A 65 -4.22 -5.48 -17.73
N PRO A 66 -4.67 -4.21 -17.79
CA PRO A 66 -4.88 -3.42 -16.59
C PRO A 66 -6.03 -3.98 -15.74
N PHE A 67 -5.80 -4.16 -14.43
CA PHE A 67 -6.87 -4.45 -13.48
C PHE A 67 -7.39 -3.15 -12.85
N TYR A 68 -8.71 -2.93 -12.95
CA TYR A 68 -9.38 -1.82 -12.30
C TYR A 68 -9.86 -2.24 -10.91
N LYS A 69 -9.52 -1.46 -9.88
CA LYS A 69 -10.10 -1.60 -8.53
C LYS A 69 -11.09 -0.46 -8.28
N PHE A 70 -12.28 -0.83 -7.85
CA PHE A 70 -13.33 0.07 -7.36
C PHE A 70 -13.49 -0.11 -5.85
N ILE A 71 -14.09 0.86 -5.17
CA ILE A 71 -14.42 0.72 -3.74
C ILE A 71 -15.37 -0.46 -3.56
N SER A 72 -14.92 -1.47 -2.82
CA SER A 72 -15.73 -2.61 -2.40
C SER A 72 -16.10 -2.55 -0.91
N ILE A 73 -16.85 -3.54 -0.43
CA ILE A 73 -17.21 -3.67 1.00
C ILE A 73 -15.97 -4.01 1.83
N GLU A 74 -15.07 -4.82 1.28
CA GLU A 74 -13.84 -5.22 1.95
C GLU A 74 -12.91 -4.01 2.16
N ASP A 75 -12.81 -3.13 1.17
CA ASP A 75 -12.06 -1.87 1.31
C ASP A 75 -12.66 -0.97 2.40
N SER A 76 -14.00 -0.93 2.53
CA SER A 76 -14.63 -0.16 3.60
C SER A 76 -14.36 -0.77 4.96
N GLU A 77 -14.33 -2.10 5.12
CA GLU A 77 -14.00 -2.72 6.41
C GLU A 77 -12.60 -2.35 6.90
N GLU A 78 -11.59 -2.35 6.03
CA GLU A 78 -10.23 -1.95 6.41
C GLU A 78 -10.17 -0.50 6.87
N ILE A 79 -10.85 0.40 6.16
CA ILE A 79 -10.89 1.83 6.50
C ILE A 79 -11.71 2.08 7.75
N LEU A 80 -12.86 1.42 7.89
CA LEU A 80 -13.69 1.49 9.09
C LEU A 80 -12.91 1.03 10.31
N ARG A 81 -12.09 -0.03 10.18
CA ARG A 81 -11.21 -0.48 11.25
C ARG A 81 -10.13 0.57 11.56
N ALA A 82 -9.52 1.19 10.54
CA ALA A 82 -8.54 2.25 10.72
C ALA A 82 -9.13 3.48 11.44
N ILE A 83 -10.34 3.90 11.08
CA ILE A 83 -11.07 4.99 11.75
C ILE A 83 -11.33 4.63 13.23
N ARG A 84 -11.81 3.41 13.51
CA ARG A 84 -12.06 2.97 14.89
C ARG A 84 -10.80 2.86 15.75
N MET A 85 -9.64 2.57 15.14
CA MET A 85 -8.35 2.53 15.84
C MET A 85 -7.73 3.91 16.02
N ALA A 86 -8.21 4.94 15.32
CA ALA A 86 -7.72 6.30 15.46
C ALA A 86 -8.02 6.83 16.88
N PRO A 87 -7.06 7.52 17.54
CA PRO A 87 -7.33 8.17 18.82
C PRO A 87 -8.48 9.17 18.71
N LYS A 88 -9.39 9.15 19.70
CA LYS A 88 -10.59 10.01 19.72
C LYS A 88 -10.27 11.51 19.82
N ASP A 89 -9.08 11.85 20.28
CA ASP A 89 -8.59 13.21 20.47
C ASP A 89 -7.80 13.74 19.25
N LYS A 90 -7.64 12.93 18.19
CA LYS A 90 -6.86 13.32 17.00
C LYS A 90 -7.70 13.35 15.73
N PRO A 91 -7.52 14.39 14.90
CA PRO A 91 -8.22 14.50 13.63
C PRO A 91 -7.82 13.37 12.67
N ILE A 92 -8.68 13.05 11.70
CA ILE A 92 -8.41 12.03 10.67
C ILE A 92 -8.19 12.72 9.33
N ASP A 93 -7.01 12.51 8.74
CA ASP A 93 -6.72 12.92 7.37
C ASP A 93 -6.93 11.74 6.42
N LEU A 94 -8.10 11.67 5.76
CA LEU A 94 -8.36 10.66 4.75
C LEU A 94 -7.93 11.14 3.36
N ILE A 95 -6.88 10.53 2.80
CA ILE A 95 -6.41 10.80 1.43
C ILE A 95 -7.07 9.80 0.49
N ILE A 96 -7.87 10.30 -0.45
CA ILE A 96 -8.63 9.47 -1.39
C ILE A 96 -8.11 9.69 -2.81
N HIS A 97 -7.80 8.59 -3.48
CA HIS A 97 -7.61 8.54 -4.92
C HIS A 97 -8.31 7.29 -5.44
N THR A 98 -9.53 7.45 -5.98
CA THR A 98 -10.39 6.33 -6.36
C THR A 98 -11.18 6.66 -7.61
N PRO A 99 -11.46 5.68 -8.50
CA PRO A 99 -12.41 5.85 -9.59
C PRO A 99 -13.88 5.81 -9.13
N GLY A 100 -14.13 5.64 -7.82
CA GLY A 100 -15.46 5.40 -7.25
C GLY A 100 -15.71 3.91 -7.00
N GLY A 101 -16.98 3.54 -6.82
CA GLY A 101 -17.36 2.16 -6.54
C GLY A 101 -18.72 2.07 -5.85
N LEU A 102 -18.84 1.14 -4.89
CA LEU A 102 -20.09 0.87 -4.21
C LEU A 102 -20.51 2.02 -3.28
N VAL A 103 -21.70 2.57 -3.52
CA VAL A 103 -22.27 3.69 -2.75
C VAL A 103 -22.40 3.35 -1.26
N LEU A 104 -22.77 2.11 -0.92
CA LEU A 104 -22.90 1.67 0.46
C LEU A 104 -21.57 1.75 1.22
N ALA A 105 -20.48 1.27 0.60
CA ALA A 105 -19.14 1.31 1.18
C ALA A 105 -18.67 2.75 1.43
N ALA A 106 -18.86 3.63 0.43
CA ALA A 106 -18.57 5.05 0.57
C ALA A 106 -19.40 5.71 1.69
N THR A 107 -20.69 5.36 1.79
CA THR A 107 -21.61 5.88 2.81
C THR A 107 -21.19 5.45 4.21
N GLN A 108 -20.76 4.20 4.39
CA GLN A 108 -20.25 3.70 5.67
C GLN A 108 -19.00 4.45 6.11
N ILE A 109 -18.04 4.65 5.20
CA ILE A 109 -16.82 5.43 5.48
C ILE A 109 -17.18 6.86 5.86
N ALA A 110 -18.03 7.52 5.08
CA ALA A 110 -18.47 8.89 5.35
C ALA A 110 -19.17 9.01 6.72
N LYS A 111 -20.03 8.04 7.05
CA LYS A 111 -20.71 7.99 8.35
C LYS A 111 -19.72 7.79 9.50
N ALA A 112 -18.75 6.89 9.36
CA ALA A 112 -17.75 6.64 10.38
C ALA A 112 -16.82 7.85 10.61
N LEU A 113 -16.45 8.56 9.55
CA LEU A 113 -15.71 9.82 9.67
C LEU A 113 -16.54 10.88 10.40
N LYS A 114 -17.80 11.08 9.99
CA LYS A 114 -18.71 12.03 10.65
C LYS A 114 -18.93 11.72 12.14
N ASP A 115 -18.92 10.44 12.51
CA ASP A 115 -19.11 9.99 13.88
C ASP A 115 -17.81 10.04 14.71
N HIS A 116 -16.66 10.34 14.10
CA HIS A 116 -15.40 10.51 14.81
C HIS A 116 -15.42 11.81 15.62
N PRO A 117 -15.06 11.79 16.92
CA PRO A 117 -15.22 12.95 17.81
C PRO A 117 -14.24 14.10 17.57
N ALA A 118 -13.06 13.83 16.98
CA ALA A 118 -12.14 14.88 16.58
C ALA A 118 -12.46 15.37 15.17
N GLU A 119 -12.09 16.62 14.86
CA GLU A 119 -12.34 17.25 13.57
C GLU A 119 -11.80 16.40 12.41
N THR A 120 -12.56 16.29 11.32
CA THR A 120 -12.20 15.53 10.10
C THR A 120 -12.03 16.45 8.92
#